data_AF-A0A7J0BMR1-F1
#
_entry.id   AF-A0A7J0BMR1-F1
#
_cell.length_a   1.000
_cell.length_b   1.000
_cell.length_c   1.000
_cell.angle_alpha   90.00
_cell.angle_beta   90.00
_cell.angle_gamma   90.00
#
_symmetry.space_group_name_H-M   'P 1'
#
loop_
_entity.id
_entity.type
_entity.pdbx_description
1 polymer ?
#
loop_
_entity_poly.entity_id
_entity_poly.type
_entity_poly.pdbx_seq_one_letter_code
_entity_poly.pdbx_strand_id
1 'polypeptide(L)'
;MDTCTEDILQAEDDATVCYCNQVTKKEVIALIRQGNSDLAVLKRLMGADGSRCPELSPRGRCCTPEIVRLLRHEKGMLPMA
;
A
#
# COMPACT_ATOMS: atom_id res chain seq x y z
N MET A 1 0.30 -4.50 17.01
CA MET A 1 1.72 -4.12 16.93
C MET A 1 1.96 -3.76 15.47
N ASP A 2 2.46 -2.56 15.17
CA ASP A 2 2.72 -2.13 13.78
C ASP A 2 3.76 -3.02 13.13
N THR A 3 3.33 -3.93 12.25
CA THR A 3 4.18 -4.86 11.52
C THR A 3 4.61 -4.25 10.18
N CYS A 4 5.65 -3.43 10.23
CA CYS A 4 6.33 -3.02 9.00
C CYS A 4 7.07 -4.23 8.40
N THR A 5 6.46 -4.90 7.42
CA THR A 5 7.09 -6.00 6.68
C THR A 5 7.91 -5.47 5.50
N GLU A 6 9.06 -6.09 5.21
CA GLU A 6 9.89 -5.76 4.05
C GLU A 6 9.15 -6.02 2.71
N ASP A 7 8.41 -7.12 2.64
CA ASP A 7 7.50 -7.43 1.52
C ASP A 7 6.03 -7.30 1.94
N ILE A 8 5.34 -6.32 1.35
CA ILE A 8 3.92 -6.08 1.63
C ILE A 8 3.01 -7.23 1.16
N LEU A 9 3.45 -8.07 0.21
CA LEU A 9 2.66 -9.22 -0.24
C LEU A 9 2.56 -10.30 0.85
N GLN A 10 3.60 -10.42 1.69
CA GLN A 10 3.68 -11.39 2.78
C GLN A 10 3.17 -10.83 4.13
N ALA A 11 2.88 -9.52 4.18
CA ALA A 11 2.36 -8.88 5.38
C ALA A 11 0.92 -9.30 5.69
N GLU A 12 0.52 -9.22 6.96
CA GLU A 12 -0.87 -9.40 7.38
C GLU A 12 -1.77 -8.29 6.83
N ASP A 13 -3.08 -8.55 6.78
CA ASP A 13 -4.07 -7.64 6.19
C ASP A 13 -4.17 -6.29 6.93
N ASP A 14 -3.86 -6.26 8.22
CA ASP A 14 -3.80 -5.08 9.07
C ASP A 14 -2.46 -4.32 8.99
N ALA A 15 -1.47 -4.85 8.26
CA ALA A 15 -0.18 -4.19 8.13
C ALA A 15 -0.31 -2.82 7.43
N THR A 16 0.34 -1.81 8.02
CA THR A 16 0.33 -0.44 7.51
C THR A 16 1.12 -0.32 6.19
N VAL A 17 0.42 0.09 5.13
CA VAL A 17 0.99 0.44 3.83
C VAL A 17 1.41 1.90 3.81
N CYS A 18 0.51 2.82 4.15
CA CYS A 18 0.77 4.26 4.18
C CYS A 18 0.74 4.79 5.61
N TYR A 19 1.90 5.14 6.15
CA TYR A 19 2.03 5.67 7.51
C TYR A 19 1.55 7.13 7.64
N CYS A 20 1.47 7.88 6.53
CA CYS A 20 0.97 9.26 6.54
C CYS A 20 -0.50 9.33 6.99
N ASN A 21 -1.33 8.38 6.54
CA ASN A 21 -2.78 8.36 6.82
C ASN A 21 -3.26 7.04 7.42
N GLN A 22 -2.34 6.22 7.92
CA GLN A 22 -2.65 4.94 8.58
C GLN A 22 -3.47 3.98 7.72
N VAL A 23 -3.12 3.86 6.43
CA VAL A 23 -3.82 2.99 5.47
C VAL A 23 -3.22 1.59 5.51
N THR A 24 -4.07 0.59 5.72
CA THR A 24 -3.70 -0.83 5.85
C THR A 24 -3.71 -1.59 4.52
N LYS A 25 -3.05 -2.76 4.47
CA LYS A 25 -3.03 -3.65 3.30
C LYS A 25 -4.42 -4.01 2.81
N LYS A 26 -5.33 -4.41 3.71
CA LYS A 26 -6.72 -4.77 3.36
C LYS A 26 -7.48 -3.62 2.71
N GLU A 27 -7.23 -2.38 3.12
CA GLU A 27 -7.90 -1.20 2.54
C GLU A 27 -7.42 -0.95 1.11
N VAL A 28 -6.11 -1.06 0.86
CA VAL A 28 -5.55 -0.96 -0.49
C VAL A 28 -6.13 -2.04 -1.39
N ILE A 29 -6.15 -3.30 -0.93
CA ILE A 29 -6.71 -4.43 -1.67
C ILE A 29 -8.19 -4.21 -1.96
N ALA A 30 -8.97 -3.75 -0.98
CA ALA A 30 -10.40 -3.48 -1.15
C ALA A 30 -10.64 -2.44 -2.25
N LEU A 31 -9.86 -1.34 -2.28
CA LEU A 31 -9.96 -0.33 -3.34
C LEU A 31 -9.61 -0.90 -4.72
N ILE A 32 -8.59 -1.74 -4.83
CA ILE A 32 -8.22 -2.38 -6.09
C ILE A 32 -9.34 -3.31 -6.57
N ARG A 33 -9.91 -4.12 -5.67
CA ARG A 33 -11.02 -5.05 -5.97
C ARG A 33 -12.32 -4.36 -6.34
N GLN A 34 -12.50 -3.11 -5.93
CA GLN A 34 -13.60 -2.24 -6.42
C GLN A 34 -13.40 -1.77 -7.88
N GLY A 35 -12.31 -2.17 -8.54
CA GLY A 35 -12.01 -1.84 -9.94
C GLY A 35 -10.99 -0.71 -10.13
N ASN A 36 -10.49 -0.11 -9.04
CA ASN A 36 -9.51 0.97 -9.12
C ASN A 36 -8.16 0.44 -9.60
N SER A 37 -7.78 0.88 -10.78
CA SER A 37 -6.63 0.37 -11.53
C SER A 37 -5.49 1.36 -11.69
N ASP A 38 -5.72 2.61 -11.28
CA ASP A 38 -4.82 3.73 -11.49
C ASP A 38 -4.19 4.14 -10.15
N LEU A 39 -2.86 4.28 -10.15
CA LEU A 39 -2.10 4.61 -8.95
C LEU A 39 -2.48 6.00 -8.40
N ALA A 40 -2.72 6.99 -9.26
CA ALA A 40 -3.08 8.33 -8.82
C ALA A 40 -4.48 8.35 -8.20
N VAL A 41 -5.44 7.62 -8.79
CA VAL A 41 -6.78 7.43 -8.23
C VAL A 41 -6.70 6.74 -6.86
N LEU A 42 -5.96 5.63 -6.75
CA LEU A 42 -5.76 4.94 -5.48
C LEU A 42 -5.19 5.88 -4.43
N LYS A 43 -4.10 6.60 -4.74
CA LYS A 43 -3.49 7.56 -3.81
C LYS A 43 -4.48 8.62 -3.36
N ARG A 44 -5.31 9.14 -4.27
CA ARG A 44 -6.35 10.13 -3.94
C ARG A 44 -7.42 9.56 -3.00
N LEU A 45 -7.92 8.36 -3.27
CA LEU A 45 -8.92 7.70 -2.43
C LEU A 45 -8.39 7.38 -1.02
N MET A 46 -7.11 7.05 -0.91
CA MET A 46 -6.41 6.78 0.35
C MET A 46 -5.92 8.04 1.07
N GLY A 47 -6.07 9.23 0.47
CA GLY A 47 -5.43 10.45 0.94
C GLY A 47 -3.89 10.41 0.94
N ALA A 48 -3.26 9.45 0.25
CA ALA A 48 -1.82 9.22 0.24
C ALA A 48 -1.03 10.24 -0.61
N ASP A 49 -1.25 11.52 -0.37
CA ASP A 49 -0.56 12.68 -0.96
C ASP A 49 0.49 13.32 -0.03
N GLY A 50 0.66 12.78 1.18
CA GLY A 50 1.57 13.31 2.19
C GLY A 50 3.05 13.31 1.79
N SER A 51 3.76 14.38 2.16
CA SER A 51 5.20 14.59 1.90
C SER A 51 6.12 14.07 3.01
N ARG A 52 5.59 13.78 4.21
CA ARG A 52 6.34 13.37 5.41
C ARG A 52 6.73 11.88 5.44
N CYS A 53 6.72 11.23 4.27
CA CYS A 53 7.04 9.81 4.16
C CYS A 53 8.41 9.42 4.77
N PRO A 54 9.50 10.21 4.61
CA PRO A 54 10.79 9.88 5.22
C PRO A 54 10.79 9.92 6.75
N GLU A 55 9.89 10.70 7.36
CA GLU A 55 9.78 10.85 8.82
C GLU A 55 8.83 9.80 9.43
N LEU A 56 7.69 9.57 8.78
CA LEU A 56 6.59 8.77 9.33
C LEU A 56 6.68 7.28 8.97
N SER A 57 7.27 6.96 7.81
CA SER A 57 7.38 5.58 7.36
C SER A 57 8.61 4.94 8.00
N PRO A 58 8.49 3.78 8.69
CA PRO A 58 9.64 3.00 9.14
C PRO A 58 10.52 2.53 7.98
N ARG A 59 10.00 2.55 6.74
CA ARG A 59 10.77 2.27 5.51
C ARG A 59 11.61 3.47 5.04
N GLY A 60 11.47 4.65 5.66
CA GLY A 60 12.16 5.88 5.26
C GLY A 60 11.79 6.40 3.86
N ARG A 61 10.74 5.86 3.24
CA ARG A 61 10.29 6.21 1.88
C ARG A 61 8.78 6.16 1.73
N CYS A 62 8.29 6.74 0.64
CA CYS A 62 6.88 6.74 0.27
C CYS A 62 6.35 5.31 0.02
N CYS A 63 5.07 5.10 0.35
CA CYS A 63 4.32 3.85 0.18
C CYS A 63 3.99 3.47 -1.28
N THR A 64 4.39 4.32 -2.24
CA THR A 64 4.11 4.10 -3.67
C THR A 64 4.56 2.71 -4.16
N PRO A 65 5.77 2.21 -3.82
CA PRO A 65 6.21 0.89 -4.26
C PRO A 65 5.33 -0.25 -3.72
N GLU A 66 4.85 -0.14 -2.48
CA GLU A 66 3.95 -1.11 -1.87
C GLU A 66 2.60 -1.14 -2.60
N ILE A 67 2.02 0.03 -2.89
CA ILE A 67 0.75 0.14 -3.63
C ILE A 67 0.87 -0.47 -5.03
N VAL A 68 1.95 -0.17 -5.76
CA VAL A 68 2.19 -0.72 -7.10
C VAL A 68 2.33 -2.24 -7.04
N ARG A 69 2.98 -2.77 -6.01
CA ARG A 69 3.18 -4.22 -5.84
C ARG A 69 1.85 -4.93 -5.56
N LEU A 70 1.02 -4.39 -4.66
CA LEU A 70 -0.34 -4.89 -4.41
C LEU A 70 -1.22 -4.81 -5.66
N LEU A 71 -1.18 -3.69 -6.38
CA LEU A 71 -1.93 -3.51 -7.62
C LEU A 71 -1.57 -4.56 -8.68
N ARG A 72 -0.28 -4.81 -8.89
CA ARG A 72 0.18 -5.83 -9.85
C ARG A 72 -0.21 -7.24 -9.41
N HIS A 73 -0.11 -7.52 -8.12
CA HIS A 73 -0.52 -8.81 -7.54
C HIS A 73 -2.02 -9.07 -7.76
N GLU A 74 -2.89 -8.13 -7.37
CA GLU A 74 -4.35 -8.30 -7.52
C GLU A 74 -4.78 -8.37 -9.00
N LYS A 75 -3.98 -7.83 -9.92
CA LYS A 75 -4.20 -7.96 -11.38
C LYS A 75 -3.63 -9.24 -11.99
N GLY A 76 -3.05 -10.14 -11.19
CA GLY A 76 -2.42 -11.37 -11.67
C GLY A 76 -1.13 -11.15 -12.47
N MET A 77 -0.51 -9.96 -12.34
CA MET A 77 0.73 -9.61 -13.04
C MET A 77 1.99 -9.99 -12.24
N LEU A 78 1.83 -10.46 -10.99
CA LEU A 78 2.90 -10.99 -10.15
C LEU A 78 2.38 -12.24 -9.42
N PRO A 79 3.07 -13.40 -9.52
CA PRO A 79 2.75 -14.56 -8.70
C PRO A 79 3.16 -14.32 -7.24
N MET A 80 2.45 -14.92 -6.29
CA MET A 80 2.98 -15.05 -4.92
C MET A 80 4.16 -16.02 -4.97
N ALA A 81 5.35 -15.51 -4.69
CA ALA A 81 6.56 -16.30 -4.47
C ALA A 81 6.65 -16.71 -3.00
#